data_AF-A0A7D5ZV29-F1
#
_entry.id   AF-A0A7D5ZV29-F1
#
_cell.length_a   1.000
_cell.length_b   1.000
_cell.length_c   1.000
_cell.angle_alpha   90.00
_cell.angle_beta   90.00
_cell.angle_gamma   90.00
#
_symmetry.space_group_name_H-M   'P 1'
#
loop_
_entity.id
_entity.type
_entity.pdbx_description
1 polymer ?
#
loop_
_entity_poly.entity_id
_entity_poly.type
_entity_poly.pdbx_seq_one_letter_code
_entity_poly.pdbx_strand_id
1 'polypeptide(L)'
;MPEFTKPESSDPQERLEFYSRGILAVQYAARANHERAEQQKLIGLGLRLQALKDEELHKTAGFDTFGELTDARFGIKKHQANNIIRVLGVAQALEDITTQELKERPLRVLVPILDTHGVDAVRQTWQEAARHGNVTDTALKEAATFLGFAPPKVLESVLEVSKPAKPKEVTAPPSESLKAVERIRSLAQNDLEQARREAAELESAVRELLEELEGNAS
;
A
#
# COMPACT_ATOMS: atom_id res chain seq x y z
N MET A 1 -15.10 22.23 -15.82
CA MET A 1 -13.74 22.80 -15.63
C MET A 1 -13.92 24.20 -15.10
N PRO A 2 -13.28 24.58 -13.98
CA PRO A 2 -13.29 25.97 -13.55
C PRO A 2 -12.69 26.85 -14.65
N GLU A 3 -13.27 28.04 -14.82
CA GLU A 3 -12.81 29.00 -15.81
C GLU A 3 -11.44 29.56 -15.42
N PHE A 4 -10.53 29.67 -16.40
CA PHE A 4 -9.22 30.25 -16.15
C PHE A 4 -9.37 31.76 -15.95
N THR A 5 -8.95 32.24 -14.78
CA THR A 5 -8.91 33.67 -14.45
C THR A 5 -7.46 34.12 -14.30
N LYS A 6 -7.19 35.38 -14.64
CA LYS A 6 -5.89 36.02 -14.42
C LYS A 6 -5.97 36.87 -13.16
N PRO A 7 -4.90 36.93 -12.34
CA PRO A 7 -4.86 37.85 -11.21
C PRO A 7 -4.83 39.29 -11.73
N GLU A 8 -5.59 40.17 -11.08
CA GLU A 8 -5.62 41.61 -11.38
C GLU A 8 -4.36 42.34 -10.89
N SER A 9 -3.61 41.72 -9.97
CA SER A 9 -2.36 42.28 -9.44
C SER A 9 -1.23 42.32 -10.48
N SER A 10 -0.47 43.42 -10.44
CA SER A 10 0.77 43.61 -11.19
C SER A 10 2.01 43.14 -10.43
N ASP A 11 1.92 42.83 -9.14
CA ASP A 11 3.05 42.35 -8.34
C ASP A 11 3.47 40.92 -8.78
N PRO A 12 4.73 40.70 -9.21
CA PRO A 12 5.19 39.38 -9.62
C PRO A 12 5.00 38.28 -8.56
N GLN A 13 5.14 38.60 -7.27
CA GLN A 13 5.04 37.61 -6.21
C GLN A 13 3.59 37.14 -5.98
N GLU A 14 2.64 38.07 -5.86
CA GLU A 14 1.21 37.75 -5.78
C GLU A 14 0.71 36.96 -7.01
N ARG A 15 1.23 37.29 -8.20
CA ARG A 15 0.91 36.57 -9.44
C ARG A 15 1.43 35.13 -9.40
N LEU A 16 2.67 34.92 -8.95
CA LEU A 16 3.27 33.59 -8.79
C LEU A 16 2.47 32.74 -7.82
N GLU A 17 2.08 33.29 -6.67
CA GLU A 17 1.26 32.59 -5.66
C GLU A 17 -0.15 32.25 -6.19
N PHE A 18 -0.78 33.16 -6.93
CA PHE A 18 -2.07 32.90 -7.57
C PHE A 18 -1.98 31.73 -8.55
N TYR A 19 -1.01 31.75 -9.47
CA TYR A 19 -0.83 30.66 -10.44
C TYR A 19 -0.41 29.35 -9.77
N SER A 20 0.45 29.40 -8.75
CA SER A 20 0.87 28.22 -7.99
C SER A 20 -0.32 27.53 -7.33
N ARG A 21 -1.20 28.30 -6.68
CA ARG A 21 -2.46 27.77 -6.12
C ARG A 21 -3.36 27.17 -7.19
N GLY A 22 -3.49 27.83 -8.34
CA GLY A 22 -4.27 27.32 -9.48
C GLY A 22 -3.73 26.00 -10.03
N ILE A 23 -2.41 25.89 -10.21
CA ILE A 23 -1.74 24.66 -10.67
C ILE A 23 -1.99 23.53 -9.68
N LEU A 24 -1.74 23.76 -8.39
CA LEU A 24 -1.96 22.75 -7.35
C LEU A 24 -3.43 22.32 -7.32
N ALA A 25 -4.38 23.26 -7.38
CA ALA A 25 -5.80 22.96 -7.39
C ALA A 25 -6.19 22.05 -8.58
N VAL A 26 -5.68 22.32 -9.78
CA VAL A 26 -5.91 21.48 -10.96
C VAL A 26 -5.29 20.09 -10.79
N GLN A 27 -4.07 20.00 -10.27
CA GLN A 27 -3.40 18.72 -10.00
C GLN A 27 -4.17 17.88 -8.96
N TYR A 28 -4.63 18.48 -7.87
CA TYR A 28 -5.46 17.83 -6.86
C TYR A 28 -6.80 17.35 -7.44
N ALA A 29 -7.47 18.18 -8.23
CA ALA A 29 -8.73 17.80 -8.88
C ALA A 29 -8.54 16.65 -9.89
N ALA A 30 -7.48 16.70 -10.70
CA ALA A 30 -7.15 15.65 -11.65
C ALA A 30 -6.89 14.31 -10.94
N ARG A 31 -6.12 14.34 -9.85
CA ARG A 31 -5.87 13.16 -9.01
C ARG A 31 -7.16 12.61 -8.41
N ALA A 32 -7.97 13.44 -7.76
CA ALA A 32 -9.23 13.00 -7.15
C ALA A 32 -10.21 12.41 -8.17
N ASN A 33 -10.29 13.00 -9.38
CA ASN A 33 -11.11 12.46 -10.47
C ASN A 33 -10.60 11.10 -10.94
N HIS A 34 -9.29 10.92 -11.06
CA HIS A 34 -8.69 9.64 -11.43
C HIS A 34 -8.96 8.57 -10.37
N GLU A 35 -8.75 8.88 -9.09
CA GLU A 35 -9.01 7.97 -7.97
C GLU A 35 -10.48 7.54 -7.91
N ARG A 36 -11.41 8.49 -8.10
CA ARG A 36 -12.86 8.21 -8.19
C ARG A 36 -13.20 7.34 -9.39
N ALA A 37 -12.58 7.57 -10.55
CA ALA A 37 -12.82 6.77 -11.75
C ALA A 37 -12.35 5.31 -11.55
N GLU A 38 -11.19 5.08 -10.93
CA GLU A 38 -10.71 3.73 -10.63
C GLU A 38 -11.59 3.02 -9.60
N GLN A 39 -12.10 3.75 -8.60
CA GLN A 39 -13.08 3.21 -7.64
C GLN A 39 -14.38 2.77 -8.32
N GLN A 40 -14.96 3.63 -9.16
CA GLN A 40 -16.17 3.31 -9.93
C GLN A 40 -15.96 2.13 -10.88
N LYS A 41 -14.77 2.04 -11.49
CA LYS A 41 -14.38 0.91 -12.34
C LYS A 41 -14.30 -0.37 -11.53
N LEU A 42 -13.69 -0.38 -10.34
CA LEU A 42 -13.61 -1.57 -9.49
C LEU A 42 -15.02 -2.07 -9.10
N ILE A 43 -15.88 -1.18 -8.60
CA ILE A 43 -17.24 -1.52 -8.18
C ILE A 43 -18.07 -1.99 -9.38
N GLY A 44 -18.06 -1.22 -10.47
CA GLY A 44 -18.82 -1.51 -11.67
C GLY A 44 -18.40 -2.83 -12.34
N LEU A 45 -17.09 -3.09 -12.41
CA LEU A 45 -16.56 -4.35 -12.92
C LEU A 45 -16.93 -5.52 -11.99
N GLY A 46 -16.78 -5.35 -10.67
CA GLY A 46 -17.11 -6.38 -9.69
C GLY A 46 -18.57 -6.81 -9.74
N LEU A 47 -19.50 -5.86 -9.81
CA LEU A 47 -20.94 -6.15 -9.94
C LEU A 47 -21.25 -7.03 -11.16
N ARG A 48 -20.65 -6.70 -12.30
CA ARG A 48 -20.88 -7.42 -13.57
C ARG A 48 -20.21 -8.80 -13.57
N LEU A 49 -19.00 -8.89 -13.02
CA LEU A 49 -18.29 -10.18 -12.86
C LEU A 49 -19.05 -11.11 -11.90
N GLN A 50 -19.61 -10.56 -10.82
CA GLN A 50 -20.44 -11.32 -9.89
C GLN A 50 -21.70 -11.83 -10.58
N ALA A 51 -22.45 -10.97 -11.28
CA ALA A 51 -23.64 -11.39 -12.05
C ALA A 51 -23.31 -12.49 -13.08
N LEU A 52 -22.25 -12.31 -13.89
CA LEU A 52 -21.79 -13.32 -14.85
C LEU A 52 -21.48 -14.68 -14.20
N LYS A 53 -20.95 -14.65 -12.98
CA LYS A 53 -20.60 -15.85 -12.22
C LYS A 53 -21.83 -16.51 -11.62
N ASP A 54 -22.69 -15.73 -10.97
CA ASP A 54 -23.89 -16.20 -10.26
C ASP A 54 -24.94 -16.75 -11.21
N GLU A 55 -25.10 -16.14 -12.39
CA GLU A 55 -25.98 -16.61 -13.48
C GLU A 55 -25.33 -17.70 -14.36
N GLU A 56 -24.09 -18.11 -14.05
CA GLU A 56 -23.32 -19.11 -14.80
C GLU A 56 -23.25 -18.84 -16.32
N LEU A 57 -23.22 -17.56 -16.74
CA LEU A 57 -23.34 -17.14 -18.15
C LEU A 57 -22.19 -17.63 -19.05
N HIS A 58 -21.11 -18.14 -18.47
CA HIS A 58 -20.06 -18.86 -19.21
C HIS A 58 -20.63 -20.06 -19.98
N LYS A 59 -21.60 -20.79 -19.40
CA LYS A 59 -22.26 -21.93 -20.06
C LYS A 59 -23.03 -21.48 -21.29
N THR A 60 -23.82 -20.41 -21.17
CA THR A 60 -24.57 -19.83 -22.29
C THR A 60 -23.65 -19.30 -23.39
N ALA A 61 -22.49 -18.78 -23.02
CA ALA A 61 -21.49 -18.27 -23.95
C ALA A 61 -20.58 -19.37 -24.56
N GLY A 62 -20.79 -20.64 -24.21
CA GLY A 62 -20.05 -21.79 -24.74
C GLY A 62 -18.66 -22.00 -24.15
N PHE A 63 -18.40 -21.50 -22.94
CA PHE A 63 -17.17 -21.72 -22.19
C PHE A 63 -17.38 -22.74 -21.08
N ASP A 64 -16.37 -23.57 -20.79
CA ASP A 64 -16.45 -24.60 -19.76
C ASP A 64 -16.38 -24.00 -18.35
N THR A 65 -15.66 -22.88 -18.21
CA THR A 65 -15.50 -22.19 -16.93
C THR A 65 -15.70 -20.68 -17.02
N PHE A 66 -16.15 -20.08 -15.92
CA PHE A 66 -16.18 -18.62 -15.75
C PHE A 66 -14.83 -17.96 -16.07
N GLY A 67 -13.72 -18.60 -15.69
CA GLY A 67 -12.38 -18.07 -15.93
C GLY A 67 -11.99 -17.99 -17.40
N GLU A 68 -12.42 -18.96 -18.22
CA GLU A 68 -12.20 -18.95 -19.66
C GLU A 68 -13.00 -17.84 -20.33
N LEU A 69 -14.27 -17.68 -19.97
CA LEU A 69 -15.10 -16.57 -20.45
C LEU A 69 -14.43 -15.22 -20.16
N THR A 70 -14.00 -14.99 -18.91
CA THR A 70 -13.46 -13.68 -18.53
C THR A 70 -12.12 -13.38 -19.19
N ASP A 71 -11.28 -14.38 -19.38
CA ASP A 71 -10.00 -14.24 -20.06
C ASP A 71 -10.20 -13.98 -21.56
N ALA A 72 -11.05 -14.79 -22.21
CA ALA A 72 -11.28 -14.70 -23.65
C ALA A 72 -12.02 -13.43 -24.09
N ARG A 73 -13.01 -12.96 -23.32
CA ARG A 73 -13.83 -11.79 -23.70
C ARG A 73 -13.30 -10.47 -23.16
N PHE A 74 -12.65 -10.48 -22.00
CA PHE A 74 -12.29 -9.25 -21.29
C PHE A 74 -10.80 -9.15 -20.96
N GLY A 75 -9.99 -10.18 -21.25
CA GLY A 75 -8.57 -10.23 -20.87
C GLY A 75 -8.34 -10.31 -19.36
N ILE A 76 -9.36 -10.73 -18.59
CA ILE A 76 -9.30 -10.79 -17.13
C ILE A 76 -9.08 -12.24 -16.71
N LYS A 77 -7.94 -12.51 -16.08
CA LYS A 77 -7.63 -13.86 -15.56
C LYS A 77 -8.59 -14.25 -14.43
N LYS A 78 -8.87 -15.55 -14.33
CA LYS A 78 -9.76 -16.13 -13.29
C LYS A 78 -9.46 -15.64 -11.87
N HIS A 79 -8.19 -15.60 -11.48
CA HIS A 79 -7.80 -15.17 -10.12
C HIS A 79 -8.08 -13.68 -9.90
N GLN A 80 -7.80 -12.83 -10.90
CA GLN A 80 -8.09 -11.40 -10.85
C GLN A 80 -9.60 -11.14 -10.75
N ALA A 81 -10.41 -11.83 -11.55
CA ALA A 81 -11.86 -11.71 -11.49
C ALA A 81 -12.42 -12.11 -10.11
N ASN A 82 -11.97 -13.24 -9.55
CA ASN A 82 -12.41 -13.67 -8.22
C ASN A 82 -11.95 -12.73 -7.11
N ASN A 83 -10.75 -12.15 -7.22
CA ASN A 83 -10.26 -11.17 -6.26
C ASN A 83 -11.12 -9.89 -6.27
N ILE A 84 -11.48 -9.39 -7.46
CA ILE A 84 -12.37 -8.24 -7.59
C ILE A 84 -13.74 -8.53 -6.95
N ILE A 85 -14.35 -9.68 -7.26
CA ILE A 85 -15.63 -10.10 -6.66
C ILE A 85 -15.50 -10.16 -5.13
N ARG A 86 -14.41 -10.75 -4.62
CA ARG A 86 -14.18 -10.92 -3.18
C ARG A 86 -14.17 -9.61 -2.41
N VAL A 87 -13.60 -8.54 -2.98
CA VAL A 87 -13.50 -7.23 -2.31
C VAL A 87 -14.66 -6.29 -2.63
N LEU A 88 -15.62 -6.72 -3.47
CA LEU A 88 -16.70 -5.86 -3.95
C LEU A 88 -17.52 -5.26 -2.81
N GLY A 89 -17.94 -6.08 -1.84
CA GLY A 89 -18.71 -5.59 -0.70
C GLY A 89 -17.97 -4.56 0.13
N VAL A 90 -16.65 -4.72 0.29
CA VAL A 90 -15.78 -3.74 0.96
C VAL A 90 -15.71 -2.44 0.13
N ALA A 91 -15.53 -2.55 -1.18
CA ALA A 91 -15.45 -1.37 -2.05
C ALA A 91 -16.77 -0.56 -2.03
N GLN A 92 -17.92 -1.23 -2.03
CA GLN A 92 -19.23 -0.58 -1.89
C GLN A 92 -19.42 0.07 -0.52
N ALA A 93 -18.98 -0.60 0.56
CA ALA A 93 -19.01 -0.05 1.91
C ALA A 93 -18.23 1.26 2.04
N LEU A 94 -17.19 1.45 1.21
CA LEU A 94 -16.29 2.60 1.23
C LEU A 94 -16.61 3.68 0.19
N GLU A 95 -17.58 3.45 -0.71
CA GLU A 95 -17.84 4.31 -1.87
C GLU A 95 -18.12 5.78 -1.51
N ASP A 96 -18.85 5.98 -0.42
CA ASP A 96 -19.31 7.29 0.07
C ASP A 96 -18.37 7.95 1.09
N ILE A 97 -17.41 7.21 1.66
CA ILE A 97 -16.56 7.74 2.74
C ILE A 97 -15.17 8.17 2.29
N THR A 98 -14.73 7.78 1.09
CA THR A 98 -13.39 8.09 0.61
C THR A 98 -13.38 8.35 -0.89
N THR A 99 -12.53 9.28 -1.30
CA THR A 99 -12.21 9.53 -2.71
C THR A 99 -10.88 8.91 -3.11
N GLN A 100 -10.16 8.27 -2.18
CA GLN A 100 -8.88 7.62 -2.46
C GLN A 100 -9.07 6.38 -3.32
N GLU A 101 -8.06 6.06 -4.14
CA GLU A 101 -8.06 4.84 -4.96
C GLU A 101 -8.18 3.58 -4.08
N LEU A 102 -9.23 2.80 -4.35
CA LEU A 102 -9.47 1.53 -3.67
C LEU A 102 -8.71 0.40 -4.36
N LYS A 103 -7.53 0.05 -3.85
CA LYS A 103 -6.72 -1.05 -4.39
C LYS A 103 -7.22 -2.41 -3.87
N GLU A 104 -7.41 -3.35 -4.78
CA GLU A 104 -7.88 -4.72 -4.49
C GLU A 104 -7.12 -5.39 -3.33
N ARG A 105 -5.79 -5.35 -3.37
CA ARG A 105 -4.96 -6.06 -2.41
C ARG A 105 -5.15 -5.58 -0.96
N PRO A 106 -5.04 -4.27 -0.65
CA PRO A 106 -5.39 -3.75 0.67
C PRO A 106 -6.81 -4.09 1.12
N LEU A 107 -7.80 -4.00 0.23
CA LEU A 107 -9.19 -4.26 0.58
C LEU A 107 -9.45 -5.70 1.06
N ARG A 108 -8.65 -6.68 0.63
CA ARG A 108 -8.77 -8.07 1.12
C ARG A 108 -8.62 -8.20 2.63
N VAL A 109 -7.89 -7.28 3.28
CA VAL A 109 -7.75 -7.26 4.74
C VAL A 109 -9.08 -6.98 5.44
N LEU A 110 -9.95 -6.20 4.79
CA LEU A 110 -11.23 -5.79 5.35
C LEU A 110 -12.36 -6.80 5.08
N VAL A 111 -12.15 -7.78 4.21
CA VAL A 111 -13.18 -8.78 3.87
C VAL A 111 -13.64 -9.57 5.11
N PRO A 112 -12.74 -10.15 5.95
CA PRO A 112 -13.18 -10.84 7.16
C PRO A 112 -13.90 -9.91 8.16
N ILE A 113 -13.54 -8.63 8.18
CA ILE A 113 -14.18 -7.61 9.03
C ILE A 113 -15.60 -7.35 8.53
N LEU A 114 -15.79 -7.22 7.22
CA LEU A 114 -17.12 -7.11 6.62
C LEU A 114 -17.98 -8.32 6.98
N ASP A 115 -17.43 -9.52 6.79
CA ASP A 115 -18.15 -10.78 7.00
C ASP A 115 -18.55 -11.00 8.47
N THR A 116 -17.73 -10.52 9.42
CA THR A 116 -17.90 -10.78 10.87
C THR A 116 -18.56 -9.62 11.62
N HIS A 117 -18.20 -8.38 11.28
CA HIS A 117 -18.56 -7.17 12.02
C HIS A 117 -19.41 -6.18 11.20
N GLY A 118 -19.56 -6.41 9.90
CA GLY A 118 -20.42 -5.61 9.03
C GLY A 118 -19.78 -4.32 8.49
N VAL A 119 -20.61 -3.56 7.78
CA VAL A 119 -20.20 -2.38 7.00
C VAL A 119 -19.60 -1.28 7.86
N ASP A 120 -20.17 -0.99 9.03
CA ASP A 120 -19.70 0.10 9.89
C ASP A 120 -18.29 -0.16 10.42
N ALA A 121 -17.96 -1.41 10.77
CA ALA A 121 -16.63 -1.79 11.21
C ALA A 121 -15.57 -1.60 10.10
N VAL A 122 -15.93 -1.90 8.84
CA VAL A 122 -15.07 -1.63 7.68
C VAL A 122 -14.80 -0.12 7.54
N ARG A 123 -15.85 0.70 7.64
CA ARG A 123 -15.73 2.16 7.53
C ARG A 123 -14.85 2.74 8.63
N GLN A 124 -15.03 2.30 9.87
CA GLN A 124 -14.23 2.72 11.01
C GLN A 124 -12.76 2.31 10.85
N THR A 125 -12.51 1.06 10.44
CA THR A 125 -11.14 0.55 10.19
C THR A 125 -10.43 1.36 9.12
N TRP A 126 -11.13 1.69 8.03
CA TRP A 126 -10.58 2.51 6.96
C TRP A 126 -10.21 3.91 7.45
N GLN A 127 -11.13 4.58 8.14
CA GLN A 127 -10.91 5.92 8.67
C GLN A 127 -9.73 5.96 9.62
N GLU A 128 -9.60 4.96 10.50
CA GLU A 128 -8.47 4.85 11.42
C GLU A 128 -7.15 4.66 10.67
N ALA A 129 -7.10 3.76 9.69
CA ALA A 129 -5.89 3.58 8.88
C ALA A 129 -5.51 4.84 8.09
N ALA A 130 -6.51 5.57 7.56
CA ALA A 130 -6.30 6.78 6.77
C ALA A 130 -5.76 7.97 7.60
N ARG A 131 -5.97 7.99 8.92
CA ARG A 131 -5.40 9.03 9.81
C ARG A 131 -3.87 9.04 9.81
N HIS A 132 -3.25 7.88 9.57
CA HIS A 132 -1.81 7.71 9.57
C HIS A 132 -1.17 7.87 8.17
N GLY A 133 -1.96 8.31 7.17
CA GLY A 133 -1.49 8.58 5.82
C GLY A 133 -1.95 7.51 4.83
N ASN A 134 -1.00 6.85 4.16
CA ASN A 134 -1.30 5.88 3.10
C ASN A 134 -1.96 4.62 3.66
N VAL A 135 -3.13 4.27 3.12
CA VAL A 135 -3.84 3.06 3.50
C VAL A 135 -3.19 1.83 2.85
N THR A 136 -2.41 1.11 3.64
CA THR A 136 -1.72 -0.13 3.25
C THR A 136 -2.31 -1.35 3.95
N ASP A 137 -1.99 -2.56 3.46
CA ASP A 137 -2.35 -3.82 4.13
C ASP A 137 -1.96 -3.81 5.62
N THR A 138 -0.81 -3.21 5.96
CA THR A 138 -0.29 -3.12 7.33
C THR A 138 -1.13 -2.14 8.17
N ALA A 139 -1.36 -0.93 7.66
CA ALA A 139 -2.14 0.08 8.36
C ALA A 139 -3.58 -0.39 8.64
N LEU A 140 -4.21 -1.10 7.70
CA LEU A 140 -5.55 -1.67 7.88
C LEU A 140 -5.57 -2.76 8.95
N LYS A 141 -4.54 -3.62 9.03
CA LYS A 141 -4.44 -4.65 10.08
C LYS A 141 -4.22 -4.04 11.45
N GLU A 142 -3.39 -3.01 11.54
CA GLU A 142 -3.12 -2.29 12.79
C GLU A 142 -4.37 -1.56 13.27
N ALA A 143 -5.08 -0.85 12.37
CA ALA A 143 -6.37 -0.23 12.65
C ALA A 143 -7.41 -1.24 13.13
N ALA A 144 -7.54 -2.39 12.43
CA ALA A 144 -8.49 -3.43 12.83
C ALA A 144 -8.18 -4.01 14.22
N THR A 145 -6.89 -4.17 14.53
CA THR A 145 -6.44 -4.63 15.85
C THR A 145 -6.73 -3.59 16.92
N PHE A 146 -6.42 -2.32 16.65
CA PHE A 146 -6.66 -1.20 17.55
C PHE A 146 -8.15 -1.05 17.89
N LEU A 147 -9.03 -1.22 16.91
CA LEU A 147 -10.48 -1.15 17.07
C LEU A 147 -11.11 -2.43 17.63
N GLY A 148 -10.32 -3.50 17.83
CA GLY A 148 -10.81 -4.77 18.34
C GLY A 148 -11.60 -5.63 17.33
N PHE A 149 -11.51 -5.32 16.03
CA PHE A 149 -12.09 -6.12 14.94
C PHE A 149 -11.18 -7.23 14.42
N ALA A 150 -9.93 -7.26 14.88
CA ALA A 150 -9.00 -8.35 14.63
C ALA A 150 -8.41 -8.84 15.95
N PRO A 151 -8.15 -10.16 16.10
CA PRO A 151 -7.47 -10.66 17.28
C PRO A 151 -6.11 -9.96 17.42
N PRO A 152 -5.72 -9.56 18.64
CA PRO A 152 -4.42 -8.96 18.86
C PRO A 152 -3.36 -9.91 18.30
N LYS A 153 -2.38 -9.35 17.57
CA LYS A 153 -1.16 -10.10 17.23
C LYS A 153 -0.58 -10.58 18.55
N VAL A 154 -0.83 -11.84 18.88
CA VAL A 154 0.01 -12.56 19.82
C VAL A 154 1.38 -12.49 19.16
N LEU A 155 2.31 -11.79 19.79
CA LEU A 155 3.72 -11.96 19.50
C LEU A 155 3.99 -13.42 19.80
N GLU A 156 3.84 -14.28 18.78
CA GLU A 156 4.27 -15.66 18.86
C GLU A 156 5.75 -15.60 19.20
N SER A 157 6.06 -15.86 20.48
CA SER A 157 7.41 -16.13 20.92
C SER A 157 7.95 -17.21 20.01
N VAL A 158 9.07 -16.92 19.35
CA VAL A 158 9.80 -17.85 18.51
C VAL A 158 10.18 -19.07 19.36
N LEU A 159 9.34 -20.10 19.33
CA LEU A 159 9.75 -21.47 19.58
C LEU A 159 9.75 -22.14 18.22
N GLU A 160 10.94 -22.11 17.61
CA GLU A 160 11.27 -22.89 16.43
C GLU A 160 10.88 -24.35 16.63
N VAL A 161 9.89 -24.81 15.88
CA VAL A 161 9.83 -26.20 15.43
C VAL A 161 9.93 -26.19 13.92
N SER A 162 11.17 -26.39 13.48
CA SER A 162 11.61 -26.38 12.09
C SER A 162 10.93 -27.48 11.26
N LYS A 163 10.29 -27.09 10.15
CA LYS A 163 10.32 -27.87 8.90
C LYS A 163 10.16 -26.94 7.69
N PRO A 164 10.85 -27.23 6.56
CA PRO A 164 11.41 -26.18 5.71
C PRO A 164 10.49 -25.80 4.56
N ALA A 165 10.34 -24.50 4.32
CA ALA A 165 9.84 -23.97 3.07
C ALA A 165 10.77 -22.87 2.57
N LYS A 166 11.33 -23.09 1.37
CA LYS A 166 12.30 -22.24 0.67
C LYS A 166 11.89 -20.76 0.67
N PRO A 167 12.75 -19.83 1.11
CA PRO A 167 12.55 -18.41 0.84
C PRO A 167 12.95 -18.11 -0.60
N LYS A 168 12.05 -17.48 -1.36
CA LYS A 168 12.42 -16.72 -2.55
C LYS A 168 13.09 -15.43 -2.10
N GLU A 169 14.37 -15.30 -2.43
CA GLU A 169 15.13 -14.05 -2.35
C GLU A 169 14.41 -12.92 -3.09
N VAL A 170 14.25 -11.79 -2.42
CA VAL A 170 14.18 -10.49 -3.07
C VAL A 170 15.46 -9.76 -2.68
N THR A 171 16.49 -9.92 -3.50
CA THR A 171 17.80 -9.30 -3.34
C THR A 171 17.77 -7.87 -3.87
N ALA A 172 17.48 -6.91 -2.99
CA ALA A 172 18.20 -5.64 -3.08
C ALA A 172 19.58 -5.88 -2.47
N PRO A 173 20.70 -5.52 -3.13
CA PRO A 173 22.01 -5.70 -2.53
C PRO A 173 22.07 -4.86 -1.24
N PRO A 174 22.41 -5.46 -0.08
CA PRO A 174 22.55 -4.70 1.15
C PRO A 174 23.61 -3.62 0.93
N SER A 175 23.31 -2.41 1.38
CA SER A 175 24.27 -1.30 1.35
C SER A 175 25.58 -1.73 2.00
N GLU A 176 26.71 -1.22 1.52
CA GLU A 176 28.03 -1.63 2.02
C GLU A 176 28.18 -1.41 3.53
N SER A 177 27.47 -0.42 4.08
CA SER A 177 27.34 -0.18 5.52
C SER A 177 26.67 -1.34 6.26
N LEU A 178 25.62 -1.95 5.71
CA LEU A 178 24.96 -3.11 6.32
C LEU A 178 25.87 -4.34 6.26
N LYS A 179 26.61 -4.53 5.16
CA LYS A 179 27.61 -5.60 5.05
C LYS A 179 28.74 -5.43 6.07
N ALA A 180 29.17 -4.20 6.33
CA ALA A 180 30.18 -3.92 7.35
C ALA A 180 29.69 -4.31 8.75
N VAL A 181 28.44 -3.94 9.10
CA VAL A 181 27.83 -4.30 10.39
C VAL A 181 27.62 -5.81 10.53
N GLU A 182 27.23 -6.51 9.46
CA GLU A 182 27.08 -7.96 9.47
C GLU A 182 28.41 -8.70 9.62
N ARG A 183 29.50 -8.18 9.03
CA ARG A 183 30.85 -8.72 9.25
C ARG A 183 31.30 -8.56 10.69
N ILE A 184 31.11 -7.39 11.29
CA ILE A 184 31.42 -7.13 12.70
C ILE A 184 30.61 -8.07 13.61
N ARG A 185 29.32 -8.28 13.31
CA ARG A 185 28.46 -9.20 14.06
C ARG A 185 28.93 -10.65 13.95
N SER A 186 29.42 -11.06 12.78
CA SER A 186 29.97 -12.41 12.54
C SER A 186 31.32 -12.60 13.24
N LEU A 187 32.15 -11.55 13.28
CA LEU A 187 33.41 -11.56 14.04
C LEU A 187 33.15 -11.63 15.54
N ALA A 188 32.14 -10.94 16.07
CA ALA A 188 31.81 -10.98 17.49
C ALA A 188 31.44 -12.38 18.02
N GLN A 189 31.06 -13.30 17.13
CA GLN A 189 30.80 -14.71 17.49
C GLN A 189 32.08 -15.53 17.68
N ASN A 190 33.20 -15.10 17.10
CA ASN A 190 34.47 -15.86 17.06
C ASN A 190 35.62 -15.14 17.76
N ASP A 191 35.70 -13.81 17.67
CA ASP A 191 36.69 -12.95 18.30
C ASP A 191 36.07 -11.58 18.65
N LEU A 192 35.73 -11.42 19.92
CA LEU A 192 35.04 -10.25 20.45
C LEU A 192 35.96 -9.01 20.55
N GLU A 193 37.26 -9.21 20.74
CA GLU A 193 38.24 -8.12 20.84
C GLU A 193 38.60 -7.56 19.45
N GLN A 194 38.60 -8.41 18.43
CA GLN A 194 38.75 -7.97 17.04
C GLN A 194 37.48 -7.26 16.54
N ALA A 195 36.29 -7.78 16.85
CA ALA A 195 35.02 -7.14 16.49
C ALA A 195 34.86 -5.74 17.10
N ARG A 196 35.31 -5.54 18.34
CA ARG A 196 35.32 -4.22 19.00
C ARG A 196 36.24 -3.22 18.30
N ARG A 197 37.42 -3.65 17.86
CA ARG A 197 38.36 -2.80 17.11
C ARG A 197 37.79 -2.36 15.77
N GLU A 198 37.22 -3.30 15.00
CA GLU A 198 36.59 -2.97 13.71
C GLU A 198 35.35 -2.08 13.87
N ALA A 199 34.58 -2.24 14.95
CA ALA A 199 33.46 -1.36 15.26
C ALA A 199 33.91 0.07 15.58
N ALA A 200 34.99 0.23 16.36
CA ALA A 200 35.54 1.54 16.70
C ALA A 200 36.15 2.26 15.49
N GLU A 201 36.82 1.53 14.60
CA GLU A 201 37.34 2.09 13.34
C GLU A 201 36.20 2.57 12.42
N LEU A 202 35.13 1.78 12.29
CA LEU A 202 33.95 2.17 11.52
C LEU A 202 33.27 3.41 12.11
N GLU A 203 33.15 3.51 13.43
CA GLU A 203 32.59 4.68 14.11
C GLU A 203 33.44 5.94 13.87
N SER A 204 34.77 5.82 13.95
CA SER A 204 35.69 6.93 13.70
C SER A 204 35.58 7.44 12.25
N ALA A 205 35.56 6.54 11.27
CA ALA A 205 35.46 6.90 9.86
C ALA A 205 34.12 7.58 9.51
N VAL A 206 33.01 7.14 10.12
CA VAL A 206 31.70 7.79 9.95
C VAL A 206 31.69 9.17 10.59
N ARG A 207 32.32 9.34 11.76
CA ARG A 207 32.40 10.63 12.44
C ARG A 207 33.22 11.65 11.65
N GLU A 208 34.38 11.25 11.13
CA GLU A 208 35.23 12.11 10.29
C GLU A 208 34.49 12.56 9.02
N LEU A 209 33.76 11.65 8.35
CA LEU A 209 32.93 11.99 7.20
C LEU A 209 31.82 12.99 7.54
N LEU A 210 31.19 12.85 8.72
CA LEU A 210 30.16 13.79 9.16
C LEU A 210 30.74 15.19 9.43
N GLU A 211 31.92 15.27 10.04
CA GLU A 211 32.63 16.54 10.27
C GLU A 211 33.07 17.20 8.94
N GLU A 212 33.52 16.44 7.95
CA GLU A 212 33.83 16.95 6.60
C GLU A 212 32.58 17.50 5.89
N LEU A 213 31.44 16.81 6.02
CA LEU A 213 30.17 17.23 5.41
C LEU A 213 29.59 18.48 6.09
N GLU A 214 29.77 18.63 7.39
CA GLU A 214 29.38 19.84 8.14
C GLU A 214 30.32 21.02 7.85
N GLY A 215 31.63 20.76 7.67
CA GLY A 215 32.63 21.77 7.32
C GLY A 215 32.50 22.32 5.90
N ASN A 216 32.03 21.51 4.93
CA ASN A 216 31.75 21.94 3.55
C ASN A 216 30.40 22.68 3.38
N ALA A 217 29.62 22.81 4.45
CA ALA A 217 28.35 23.53 4.47
C ALA A 217 28.46 24.97 4.99
N SER A 218 29.69 25.45 5.27
CA SER A 218 30.03 26.84 5.66
C SER A 218 30.78 27.58 4.55
#